data_AF-A0A4V0YPB2-F1
#
_entry.id   AF-A0A4V0YPB2-F1
#
_cell.length_a   1.000
_cell.length_b   1.000
_cell.length_c   1.000
_cell.angle_alpha   90.00
_cell.angle_beta   90.00
_cell.angle_gamma   90.00
#
_symmetry.space_group_name_H-M   'P 1'
#
loop_
_entity.id
_entity.type
_entity.pdbx_description
1 polymer ?
#
loop_
_entity_poly.entity_id
_entity_poly.type
_entity_poly.pdbx_seq_one_letter_code
_entity_poly.pdbx_strand_id
1 'polypeptide(L)' 'MDKAMAALDKKSQEMMATMISELTKVTIISVAHRAELETYHSRTTRLERRKRGARLVSDIDLLP' A
#
# COMPACT_ATOMS: atom_id res chain seq x y z
N MET A 1 -8.44 -2.48 -0.80
CA MET A 1 -8.22 -3.90 -1.09
C MET A 1 -7.52 -4.52 0.12
N ASP A 2 -8.17 -5.45 0.82
CA ASP A 2 -7.60 -6.10 2.02
C ASP A 2 -6.88 -7.40 1.63
N LYS A 3 -5.66 -7.60 2.14
CA LYS A 3 -4.75 -8.71 1.76
C LYS A 3 -4.57 -8.92 0.25
N ALA A 4 -4.77 -7.86 -0.53
CA ALA A 4 -4.75 -7.87 -1.99
C ALA A 4 -3.51 -8.58 -2.55
N MET A 5 -2.40 -8.46 -1.82
CA MET A 5 -1.06 -8.83 -2.27
C MET A 5 -0.48 -10.09 -1.62
N ALA A 6 -1.24 -10.80 -0.79
CA ALA A 6 -0.76 -12.02 -0.14
C ALA A 6 -0.35 -13.13 -1.12
N ALA A 7 -0.87 -13.07 -2.36
CA ALA A 7 -0.57 -13.99 -3.45
C ALA A 7 0.31 -13.37 -4.56
N LEU A 8 0.78 -12.12 -4.41
CA LEU A 8 1.47 -11.42 -5.49
C LEU A 8 2.98 -11.72 -5.48
N ASP A 9 3.38 -12.56 -6.43
CA ASP A 9 4.77 -12.79 -6.84
C ASP A 9 5.34 -11.55 -7.58
N LYS A 10 6.61 -11.62 -7.99
CA LYS A 10 7.31 -10.51 -8.66
C LYS A 10 6.59 -10.03 -9.95
N LYS A 11 5.94 -10.95 -10.68
CA LYS A 11 5.17 -10.66 -11.89
C LYS A 11 3.90 -9.85 -11.56
N SER A 12 3.31 -10.15 -10.43
CA SER A 12 2.06 -9.51 -10.03
C SER A 12 2.28 -8.07 -9.53
N GLN A 13 3.49 -7.69 -9.12
CA GLN A 13 3.84 -6.29 -8.83
C GLN A 13 3.72 -5.39 -10.07
N GLU A 14 3.96 -5.90 -11.28
CA GLU A 14 3.77 -5.14 -12.53
C GLU A 14 2.29 -4.81 -12.77
N MET A 15 1.36 -5.66 -12.31
CA MET A 15 -0.09 -5.41 -12.41
C MET A 15 -0.53 -4.20 -11.57
N MET A 16 0.17 -3.89 -10.48
CA MET A 16 -0.12 -2.68 -9.68
C MET A 16 0.18 -1.41 -10.49
N ALA A 17 1.27 -1.39 -11.25
CA ALA A 17 1.60 -0.26 -12.11
C ALA A 17 0.50 -0.02 -13.14
N THR A 18 0.01 -1.08 -13.80
CA THR A 18 -1.11 -1.00 -14.74
C THR A 18 -2.40 -0.53 -14.06
N MET A 19 -2.75 -1.05 -12.88
CA MET A 19 -3.96 -0.60 -12.17
C MET A 19 -3.90 0.89 -11.83
N ILE A 20 -2.76 1.38 -11.36
CA ILE A 20 -2.57 2.80 -11.01
C ILE A 20 -2.68 3.68 -12.26
N SER A 21 -2.11 3.24 -13.39
CA SER A 21 -2.18 4.02 -14.65
C SER A 21 -3.58 4.08 -15.23
N GLU A 22 -4.37 3.00 -15.12
CA GLU A 22 -5.71 2.93 -15.69
C GLU A 22 -6.77 3.60 -14.78
N LEU A 23 -6.57 3.57 -13.46
CA LEU A 23 -7.55 4.02 -12.47
C LEU A 23 -7.25 5.42 -11.93
N THR A 24 -7.04 6.39 -12.82
CA THR A 24 -6.62 7.76 -12.47
C THR A 24 -7.67 8.61 -11.72
N LYS A 25 -8.93 8.20 -11.72
CA LYS A 25 -10.05 8.96 -11.12
C LYS A 25 -10.58 8.38 -9.81
N VAL A 26 -9.86 7.44 -9.21
CA VAL A 26 -10.28 6.80 -7.97
C VAL A 26 -9.14 6.81 -6.95
N THR A 27 -9.49 6.75 -5.68
CA THR A 27 -8.51 6.57 -4.60
C THR A 27 -8.36 5.08 -4.30
N ILE A 28 -7.15 4.55 -4.49
CA ILE A 28 -6.83 3.16 -4.17
C ILE A 28 -6.24 3.10 -2.77
N ILE A 29 -6.87 2.33 -1.88
CA ILE A 29 -6.33 2.00 -0.57
C ILE A 29 -5.94 0.53 -0.57
N SER A 30 -4.67 0.24 -0.31
CA SER A 30 -4.15 -1.13 -0.20
C SER A 30 -3.58 -1.39 1.19
N VAL A 31 -3.69 -2.64 1.67
CA VAL A 31 -3.09 -3.09 2.93
C VAL A 31 -2.05 -4.16 2.61
N ALA A 32 -0.79 -3.90 2.95
CA ALA A 32 0.33 -4.79 2.63
C ALA A 32 1.38 -4.84 3.75
N HIS A 33 2.18 -5.91 3.77
CA HIS A 33 3.26 -6.14 4.74
C HIS A 33 4.67 -5.90 4.17
N ARG A 34 4.79 -5.56 2.88
CA ARG A 34 6.06 -5.45 2.13
C ARG A 34 6.41 -4.00 1.83
N ALA A 35 7.62 -3.57 2.18
CA ALA A 35 8.07 -2.17 2.04
C ALA A 35 8.35 -1.79 0.57
N GLU A 36 8.67 -2.76 -0.29
CA GLU A 36 8.96 -2.51 -1.70
C GLU A 36 7.77 -1.91 -2.46
N LEU A 37 6.55 -2.07 -1.92
CA LEU A 37 5.31 -1.55 -2.50
C LEU A 37 5.10 -0.05 -2.26
N GLU A 38 5.86 0.56 -1.35
CA GLU A 38 5.81 2.00 -1.12
C GLU A 38 6.08 2.77 -2.44
N THR A 39 6.88 2.21 -3.34
CA THR A 39 7.19 2.77 -4.67
C THR A 39 5.98 3.00 -5.59
N TYR A 40 4.85 2.32 -5.33
CA TYR A 40 3.63 2.43 -6.12
C TYR A 40 2.55 3.30 -5.46
N HIS A 41 2.82 3.85 -4.27
CA HIS A 41 1.83 4.60 -3.51
C HIS A 41 2.26 6.06 -3.35
N SER A 42 1.27 6.94 -3.36
CA SER A 42 1.50 8.37 -3.12
C SER A 42 1.63 8.73 -1.64
N ARG A 43 1.11 7.88 -0.76
CA ARG A 43 1.12 8.04 0.69
C ARG A 43 1.16 6.68 1.36
N THR A 44 1.87 6.58 2.47
CA THR A 44 1.97 5.37 3.28
C THR A 44 1.67 5.67 4.75
N THR A 45 0.77 4.87 5.31
CA THR A 45 0.33 4.95 6.70
C THR A 45 0.67 3.63 7.40
N ARG A 46 1.46 3.68 8.49
CA ARG A 46 1.87 2.47 9.24
C ARG A 46 1.13 2.39 10.57
N LEU A 47 0.52 1.23 10.79
CA LEU A 47 -0.12 0.86 12.05
C LEU A 47 0.72 -0.19 12.78
N GLU A 48 0.86 -0.04 14.09
CA GLU A 48 1.50 -1.02 14.95
C GLU A 48 0.58 -1.51 16.05
N ARG A 49 0.66 -2.80 16.37
CA ARG A 49 -0.03 -3.36 17.52
C ARG A 49 0.66 -2.91 18.81
N ARG A 50 -0.09 -2.25 19.69
CA ARG A 50 0.34 -1.87 21.05
C ARG A 50 -0.62 -2.49 22.08
N LYS A 51 -0.28 -2.39 23.38
CA LYS A 51 -1.08 -2.99 24.48
C LYS A 51 -2.56 -2.59 24.48
N ARG A 52 -2.92 -1.41 23.94
CA ARG A 52 -4.31 -0.91 23.83
C ARG A 52 -4.91 -1.04 22.42
N GLY A 53 -4.31 -1.85 21.54
CA GLY A 53 -4.77 -2.02 20.15
C GLY A 53 -3.82 -1.41 19.13
N ALA A 54 -4.28 -1.33 17.88
CA ALA A 54 -3.54 -0.73 16.79
C ALA A 54 -3.34 0.78 17.04
N ARG A 55 -2.13 1.27 16.77
CA ARG A 55 -1.76 2.68 16.86
C ARG A 55 -1.18 3.11 15.52
N LEU A 56 -1.60 4.28 15.06
CA LEU A 56 -0.93 4.99 13.98
C LEU A 56 0.45 5.44 14.48
N VAL A 57 1.50 4.99 13.80
CA VAL A 57 2.89 5.29 14.19
C VAL A 57 3.67 6.05 13.12
N SER A 58 3.19 6.01 11.87
CA SER A 58 3.76 6.80 10.78
C SER A 58 2.68 7.09 9.75
N ASP A 59 2.75 8.28 9.16
CA ASP A 59 1.89 8.72 8.08
C ASP A 59 2.70 9.69 7.22
N ILE A 60 3.10 9.23 6.05
CA ILE A 60 4.04 9.93 5.18
C ILE A 60 3.48 10.02 3.76
N ASP A 61 3.56 11.20 3.16
CA ASP A 61 3.41 11.35 1.72
C ASP A 61 4.73 10.93 1.05
N LEU A 62 4.63 10.09 0.01
CA LEU A 62 5.77 9.49 -0.70
C LEU A 62 6.03 10.14 -2.07
N LEU A 63 5.10 11.00 -2.52
CA LEU A 63 5.37 11.97 -3.58
C LEU A 63 6.08 13.19 -2.97
N PRO A 64 6.99 13.88 -3.69
CA PRO A 64 7.20 15.30 -3.47
C PRO A 64 5.94 16.11 -3.84
#